data_AF-A0A4R5USG7-F1
#
_entry.id   AF-A0A4R5USG7-F1
#
_cell.length_a   1.000
_cell.length_b   1.000
_cell.length_c   1.000
_cell.angle_alpha   90.00
_cell.angle_beta   90.00
_cell.angle_gamma   90.00
#
_symmetry.space_group_name_H-M   'P 1'
#
loop_
_entity.id
_entity.type
_entity.pdbx_description
1 polymer ?
#
loop_
_entity_poly.entity_id
_entity_poly.type
_entity_poly.pdbx_seq_one_letter_code
_entity_poly.pdbx_strand_id
1 'polypeptide(L)' 'MKLLLEIEDEKADFILELLKNFKFVKAKTLSPYKADVFSNLKQSIEEYNQVKEGKTKLISAKELLDEL' A
#
# COMPACT_ATOMS: atom_id res chain seq x y z
N MET A 1 -10.24 -9.03 -5.69
CA MET A 1 -9.91 -7.84 -4.87
C MET A 1 -8.53 -8.07 -4.25
N LYS A 2 -7.67 -7.05 -4.16
CA LYS A 2 -6.36 -7.13 -3.48
C LYS A 2 -6.38 -6.16 -2.30
N LEU A 3 -5.91 -6.61 -1.14
CA LEU A 3 -5.94 -5.85 0.12
C LEU A 3 -4.53 -5.82 0.71
N LEU A 4 -4.14 -4.67 1.28
CA LEU A 4 -2.95 -4.53 2.12
C LEU A 4 -3.43 -4.52 3.58
N LEU A 5 -2.77 -5.30 4.44
CA LEU A 5 -3.08 -5.40 5.86
C LEU A 5 -1.87 -4.97 6.65
N GLU A 6 -2.06 -4.01 7.55
CA GLU A 6 -1.07 -3.64 8.57
C GLU A 6 -1.43 -4.41 9.84
N ILE A 7 -0.49 -5.23 10.32
CA ILE A 7 -0.71 -6.17 11.42
C ILE A 7 0.49 -6.00 12.36
N GLU A 8 0.23 -5.96 13.66
CA GLU A 8 1.29 -6.01 14.67
C GLU A 8 2.10 -7.32 14.52
N ASP A 9 3.43 -7.23 14.56
CA ASP A 9 4.33 -8.37 14.33
C ASP A 9 4.00 -9.58 15.21
N GLU A 10 3.65 -9.35 16.47
CA GLU A 10 3.24 -10.37 17.44
C GLU A 10 1.98 -11.16 17.05
N LYS A 11 1.13 -10.60 16.20
CA LYS A 11 -0.13 -11.19 15.73
C LYS A 11 -0.07 -11.66 14.28
N ALA A 12 1.02 -11.38 13.57
CA ALA A 12 1.17 -11.68 12.15
C ALA A 12 1.02 -13.19 11.86
N ASP A 13 1.64 -14.04 12.68
CA ASP A 13 1.58 -15.50 12.52
C ASP A 13 0.16 -16.04 12.69
N PHE A 14 -0.56 -15.57 13.72
CA PHE A 14 -1.95 -15.95 13.97
C PHE A 14 -2.87 -15.57 12.80
N ILE A 15 -2.76 -14.33 12.31
CA ILE A 15 -3.57 -13.87 11.17
C ILE A 15 -3.22 -14.66 9.91
N LEU A 16 -1.94 -14.97 9.68
CA LEU A 16 -1.52 -15.75 8.52
C LEU A 16 -2.11 -17.17 8.55
N GLU A 17 -2.14 -17.82 9.71
CA GLU A 17 -2.80 -19.13 9.89
C GLU A 17 -4.30 -19.06 9.65
N LEU A 18 -4.96 -18.03 10.18
CA LEU A 18 -6.38 -17.80 9.95
C LEU A 18 -6.69 -17.64 8.47
N LEU A 19 -5.88 -16.84 7.75
CA LEU A 19 -6.06 -16.62 6.31
C LEU A 19 -5.82 -17.87 5.47
N LYS A 20 -4.90 -18.76 5.89
CA LYS A 20 -4.65 -20.05 5.22
C LYS A 20 -5.84 -21.01 5.28
N ASN A 21 -6.72 -20.88 6.28
CA ASN A 21 -7.93 -21.71 6.38
C ASN A 21 -8.96 -21.38 5.30
N PHE A 22 -8.90 -20.19 4.69
CA PHE A 22 -9.80 -19.80 3.63
C PHE A 22 -9.22 -20.18 2.26
N LYS A 23 -9.75 -21.24 1.63
CA LYS A 23 -9.32 -21.73 0.29
C LYS A 23 -9.43 -20.67 -0.83
N PHE A 24 -10.22 -19.63 -0.63
CA PHE A 24 -10.43 -18.53 -1.59
C PHE A 24 -9.48 -17.35 -1.36
N VAL A 25 -8.64 -17.38 -0.32
CA VAL A 25 -7.67 -16.32 -0.02
C VAL A 25 -6.26 -16.84 -0.31
N LYS A 26 -5.46 -16.00 -0.97
CA LYS A 26 -4.02 -16.25 -1.19
C LYS A 26 -3.24 -15.21 -0.42
N ALA A 27 -2.78 -15.57 0.78
CA ALA A 27 -1.90 -14.72 1.56
C ALA A 27 -0.45 -14.84 1.04
N LYS A 28 0.21 -13.69 0.86
CA LYS A 28 1.64 -13.60 0.57
C LYS A 28 2.24 -12.57 1.52
N THR A 29 3.31 -12.94 2.20
CA THR A 29 4.09 -11.99 2.99
C THR A 29 4.90 -11.11 2.04
N LEU A 30 4.94 -9.82 2.36
CA LEU A 30 5.79 -8.84 1.71
C LEU A 30 6.92 -8.50 2.69
N SER A 31 8.12 -8.23 2.18
CA SER A 31 9.14 -7.63 3.04
C SER A 31 8.72 -6.20 3.40
N PRO A 32 9.15 -5.65 4.55
CA PRO A 32 8.79 -4.29 4.96
C PRO A 32 9.03 -3.25 3.86
N TYR A 33 10.20 -3.29 3.24
CA TYR A 33 10.54 -2.44 2.10
C TYR A 33 9.57 -2.56 0.91
N LYS A 34 9.14 -3.79 0.57
CA LYS A 34 8.19 -4.00 -0.54
C LYS A 34 6.79 -3.52 -0.18
N ALA A 35 6.38 -3.64 1.09
CA ALA A 35 5.09 -3.15 1.55
C ALA A 35 5.03 -1.61 1.47
N ASP A 36 6.09 -0.95 1.95
CA ASP A 36 6.22 0.51 1.91
C ASP A 36 6.21 1.06 0.48
N VAL A 37 7.06 0.51 -0.41
CA VAL A 37 7.07 0.89 -1.84
C VAL A 37 5.70 0.70 -2.49
N PHE A 38 4.98 -0.38 -2.17
CA PHE A 38 3.67 -0.64 -2.75
C PHE A 38 2.59 0.33 -2.23
N SER A 39 2.67 0.69 -0.94
CA SER A 39 1.79 1.69 -0.31
C SER A 39 2.01 3.07 -0.94
N ASN A 40 3.26 3.51 -0.98
CA ASN A 40 3.65 4.81 -1.55
C ASN A 40 3.28 4.89 -3.03
N LEU A 41 3.54 3.85 -3.82
CA LEU A 41 3.17 3.83 -5.23
C LEU A 41 1.65 3.89 -5.43
N LYS A 42 0.87 3.18 -4.61
CA LYS A 42 -0.59 3.23 -4.68
C LYS A 42 -1.11 4.62 -4.37
N GLN A 43 -0.57 5.26 -3.33
CA GLN A 43 -0.90 6.64 -2.98
C GLN A 43 -0.57 7.61 -4.13
N SER A 44 0.63 7.52 -4.73
CA SER A 44 1.01 8.38 -5.86
C SER A 44 0.10 8.21 -7.07
N ILE A 45 -0.37 6.98 -7.35
CA ILE A 45 -1.34 6.73 -8.44
C ILE A 45 -2.70 7.36 -8.11
N GLU A 46 -3.13 7.30 -6.85
CA GLU A 46 -4.39 7.89 -6.41
C GLU A 46 -4.36 9.42 -6.49
N GLU A 47 -3.26 10.05 -6.06
CA GLU A 47 -2.99 11.48 -6.24
C GLU A 47 -2.95 11.88 -7.71
N TYR A 48 -2.27 11.11 -8.57
CA TYR A 48 -2.25 11.34 -10.01
C TYR A 48 -3.66 11.29 -10.61
N ASN A 49 -4.50 10.34 -10.18
CA ASN A 49 -5.89 10.25 -10.65
C ASN A 49 -6.70 11.48 -10.19
N GLN A 50 -6.50 11.98 -8.97
CA GLN A 50 -7.17 13.21 -8.50
C GLN A 50 -6.75 14.45 -9.30
N VAL A 51 -5.47 14.56 -9.66
CA VAL A 51 -4.97 15.59 -10.59
C VAL A 51 -5.65 15.46 -11.95
N LYS A 52 -5.71 14.24 -12.50
CA LYS A 52 -6.34 13.98 -13.80
C LYS A 52 -7.83 14.33 -13.81
N GLU A 53 -8.51 14.15 -12.68
CA GLU A 53 -9.91 14.55 -12.47
C GLU A 53 -10.09 16.05 -12.18
N GLY A 54 -9.00 16.83 -12.12
CA GLY A 54 -9.03 18.27 -11.87
C GLY A 54 -9.30 18.67 -10.41
N LYS A 55 -9.23 17.72 -9.48
CA LYS A 55 -9.53 17.93 -8.06
C LYS A 55 -8.35 18.54 -7.28
N THR A 56 -7.13 18.28 -7.74
CA THR A 56 -5.89 18.66 -7.03
C THR A 56 -4.86 19.23 -8.01
N LYS A 57 -4.03 20.19 -7.58
CA LYS A 57 -2.94 20.74 -8.40
C LYS A 57 -1.69 19.88 -8.28
N LEU A 58 -0.96 19.70 -9.38
CA LEU A 58 0.37 19.09 -9.34
C LEU A 58 1.34 19.99 -8.59
N ILE A 59 2.15 19.38 -7.74
CA ILE A 59 3.38 19.99 -7.24
C ILE A 59 4.52 19.70 -8.23
N SER A 60 5.52 20.56 -8.28
CA SER A 60 6.70 20.33 -9.09
C SER A 60 7.52 19.15 -8.55
N ALA A 61 8.32 18.53 -9.42
CA ALA A 61 9.24 17.46 -9.00
C ALA A 61 10.25 17.93 -7.93
N LYS A 62 10.53 19.24 -7.87
CA LYS A 62 11.38 19.84 -6.84
C LYS A 62 10.67 19.86 -5.49
N GLU A 63 9.43 20.33 -5.45
CA GLU A 63 8.62 20.35 -4.22
C GLU A 63 8.40 18.94 -3.66
N LEU A 64 8.16 17.95 -4.53
CA LEU A 64 8.05 16.56 -4.11
C LEU A 64 9.35 16.02 -3.47
N LEU A 65 10.52 16.41 -3.98
CA LEU A 65 11.81 16.00 -3.40
C LEU A 65 12.10 16.69 -2.06
N ASP A 66 11.54 17.87 -1.82
CA ASP A 66 11.71 18.60 -0.56
C ASP A 66 10.81 18.04 0.57
N GLU A 67 9.82 17.19 0.25
CA GLU A 67 8.86 16.58 1.19
C GLU A 67 9.22 15.14 1.65
N LEU A 68 10.18 14.49 0.99
CA LEU A 68 10.65 13.12 1.28
C LEU A 68 11.87 13.11 2.23
#